data_AF-A0A0C3C6H2-F1
#
_entry.id   AF-A0A0C3C6H2-F1
#
_cell.length_a   1.000
_cell.length_b   1.000
_cell.length_c   1.000
_cell.angle_alpha   90.00
_cell.angle_beta   90.00
_cell.angle_gamma   90.00
#
_symmetry.space_group_name_H-M   'P 1'
#
loop_
_entity.id
_entity.type
_entity.pdbx_description
1 polymer ?
#
loop_
_entity_poly.entity_id
_entity_poly.type
_entity_poly.pdbx_seq_one_letter_code
_entity_poly.pdbx_strand_id
1 'polypeptide(L)' 'LKSLTKTFQHAVQITRALKVRYLWIDSLCIVQDDDGEWESQSANMGLVYANAKCVISASASRDSNGGCFMPKDL' A
#
# COMPACT_ATOMS: atom_id res chain seq x y z
N LEU A 1 -12.88 5.13 2.22
CA LEU A 1 -11.53 5.66 2.51
C LEU A 1 -11.36 6.11 3.95
N LYS A 2 -12.31 6.85 4.56
CA LYS A 2 -12.15 7.36 5.95
C LYS A 2 -11.92 6.28 7.02
N SER A 3 -12.39 5.05 6.77
CA SER A 3 -12.18 3.89 7.64
C SER A 3 -10.83 3.20 7.45
N LEU A 4 -10.06 3.54 6.41
CA LEU A 4 -8.73 2.98 6.17
C LEU A 4 -7.68 3.79 6.92
N THR A 5 -6.54 3.17 7.17
CA THR A 5 -5.37 3.82 7.75
C THR A 5 -4.90 5.00 6.88
N LYS A 6 -4.23 5.97 7.50
CA LYS A 6 -3.80 7.19 6.80
C LYS A 6 -2.86 6.90 5.63
N THR A 7 -1.97 5.92 5.77
CA THR A 7 -1.08 5.46 4.70
C THR A 7 -1.86 4.94 3.51
N PHE A 8 -2.93 4.17 3.70
CA PHE A 8 -3.75 3.68 2.59
C PHE A 8 -4.51 4.82 1.91
N GLN A 9 -5.05 5.75 2.69
CA GLN A 9 -5.70 6.93 2.13
C GLN A 9 -4.75 7.76 1.26
N HIS A 10 -3.53 7.99 1.73
CA HIS A 10 -2.51 8.72 0.98
C HIS A 10 -2.03 7.92 -0.25
N ALA A 11 -1.84 6.60 -0.14
CA ALA A 11 -1.48 5.76 -1.27
C ALA A 11 -2.53 5.83 -2.40
N VAL A 12 -3.83 5.84 -2.05
CA VAL A 12 -4.91 6.05 -3.04
C VAL A 12 -4.82 7.44 -3.69
N GLN A 13 -4.55 8.49 -2.91
CA GLN A 13 -4.38 9.85 -3.45
C GLN A 13 -3.19 9.94 -4.41
N ILE A 14 -2.03 9.38 -4.02
CA ILE A 14 -0.82 9.32 -4.86
C ILE A 14 -1.10 8.55 -6.15
N THR A 15 -1.72 7.37 -6.05
CA THR A 15 -2.04 6.53 -7.22
C THR A 15 -2.91 7.28 -8.23
N ARG A 16 -3.95 7.98 -7.74
CA ARG A 16 -4.83 8.81 -8.58
C ARG A 16 -4.07 9.99 -9.20
N ALA A 17 -3.21 10.66 -8.45
CA ALA A 17 -2.39 11.76 -8.95
C ALA A 17 -1.42 11.32 -10.06
N LEU A 18 -0.87 10.10 -9.95
CA LEU A 18 -0.02 9.47 -10.97
C LEU A 18 -0.80 8.95 -12.18
N LYS A 19 -2.13 9.12 -12.21
CA LYS A 19 -3.03 8.59 -13.25
C LYS A 19 -2.90 7.07 -13.45
N VAL A 20 -2.64 6.35 -12.36
CA VAL A 20 -2.62 4.89 -12.33
C VAL A 20 -3.99 4.40 -11.83
N ARG A 21 -4.53 3.37 -12.49
CA ARG A 21 -5.88 2.85 -12.16
C ARG A 21 -5.88 1.92 -10.95
N TYR A 22 -4.84 1.13 -10.78
CA TYR A 22 -4.79 0.07 -9.79
C TYR A 22 -3.73 0.35 -8.73
N LEU A 23 -4.09 0.07 -7.48
CA LEU A 23 -3.21 0.10 -6.32
C LEU A 23 -3.30 -1.28 -5.66
N TRP A 24 -2.14 -1.86 -5.37
CA TRP A 24 -2.03 -3.11 -4.65
C TRP A 24 -1.49 -2.83 -3.24
N ILE A 25 -2.15 -3.41 -2.22
CA ILE A 25 -1.76 -3.34 -0.81
C ILE A 25 -1.97 -4.75 -0.26
N ASP A 26 -0.92 -5.43 0.23
CA ASP A 26 -0.95 -6.84 0.64
C ASP A 26 -2.15 -7.19 1.53
N SER A 27 -2.34 -6.45 2.63
CA SER A 27 -3.39 -6.63 3.62
C SER A 27 -4.81 -6.35 3.11
N LEU A 28 -4.96 -5.82 1.89
CA LEU A 28 -6.25 -5.64 1.22
C LEU A 28 -6.43 -6.57 0.02
N CYS A 29 -5.34 -7.02 -0.60
CA CYS A 29 -5.35 -7.76 -1.86
C CYS A 29 -5.08 -9.26 -1.68
N ILE A 30 -4.56 -9.67 -0.52
CA ILE A 30 -4.36 -11.07 -0.13
C ILE A 30 -5.38 -11.42 0.96
N VAL A 31 -5.97 -12.61 0.88
CA VAL A 31 -6.83 -13.14 1.94
C VAL A 31 -6.00 -13.38 3.19
N GLN A 32 -6.40 -12.78 4.31
CA GLN A 32 -5.63 -12.83 5.57
C GLN A 32 -6.08 -13.97 6.51
N ASP A 33 -7.30 -14.48 6.32
CA ASP A 33 -7.92 -15.47 7.24
C ASP A 33 -7.75 -16.92 6.76
N ASP A 34 -6.97 -17.13 5.69
CA ASP A 34 -6.65 -18.45 5.14
C ASP A 34 -5.14 -18.56 4.94
N ASP A 35 -4.48 -19.33 5.81
CA ASP A 35 -3.02 -19.48 5.80
C ASP A 35 -2.51 -20.09 4.49
N GLY A 36 -3.23 -21.05 3.90
CA GLY A 36 -2.81 -21.71 2.67
C GLY A 36 -2.90 -20.79 1.46
N GLU A 37 -3.96 -20.00 1.36
CA GLU A 37 -4.09 -18.98 0.33
C GLU A 37 -3.09 -17.84 0.55
N TRP A 38 -2.89 -17.42 1.80
CA TRP A 38 -1.91 -16.41 2.15
C TRP A 38 -0.48 -16.84 1.76
N GLU A 39 -0.07 -18.07 2.07
CA GLU A 39 1.26 -18.60 1.69
C GLU A 39 1.44 -18.59 0.17
N SER A 40 0.44 -19.05 -0.57
CA SER A 40 0.47 -19.08 -2.03
C SER A 40 0.58 -17.69 -2.66
N GLN A 41 -0.19 -16.71 -2.16
CA GLN A 41 -0.20 -15.35 -2.69
C GLN A 41 1.02 -14.53 -2.24
N SER A 42 1.42 -14.65 -0.98
CA SER A 42 2.55 -13.92 -0.40
C SER A 42 3.88 -14.31 -1.05
N ALA A 43 4.03 -15.57 -1.50
CA ALA A 43 5.18 -16.03 -2.28
C ALA A 43 5.41 -15.19 -3.56
N ASN A 44 4.35 -14.59 -4.12
CA ASN A 44 4.42 -13.78 -5.33
C ASN A 44 4.65 -12.28 -5.06
N MET A 45 4.69 -11.85 -3.79
CA MET A 45 4.80 -10.44 -3.41
C MET A 45 6.04 -9.76 -4.02
N GLY A 46 7.18 -10.46 -4.06
CA GLY A 46 8.40 -9.95 -4.70
C GLY A 46 8.21 -9.64 -6.19
N LEU A 47 7.47 -10.50 -6.91
CA LEU A 47 7.14 -10.27 -8.32
C LEU A 47 6.19 -9.09 -8.49
N VAL A 48 5.22 -8.93 -7.59
CA VAL A 48 4.30 -7.77 -7.60
C VAL A 48 5.08 -6.46 -7.45
N TYR A 49 6.00 -6.38 -6.48
CA TYR A 49 6.86 -5.19 -6.32
C TYR A 49 7.78 -4.96 -7.52
N ALA A 50 8.40 -6.02 -8.05
CA ALA A 50 9.34 -5.93 -9.17
C ALA A 50 8.66 -5.47 -10.48
N ASN A 51 7.38 -5.80 -10.67
CA ASN A 51 6.62 -5.44 -11.87
C ASN A 51 5.70 -4.23 -11.67
N ALA A 52 5.73 -3.58 -10.51
CA ALA A 52 4.94 -2.38 -10.25
C ALA A 52 5.46 -1.20 -11.08
N LYS A 53 4.54 -0.36 -11.60
CA LYS A 53 4.92 0.89 -12.28
C LYS A 53 5.70 1.83 -11.35
N CYS A 54 5.34 1.84 -10.08
CA CYS A 54 6.07 2.50 -9.01
C CYS A 54 5.69 1.87 -7.67
N VAL A 55 6.59 1.93 -6.70
CA VAL A 55 6.33 1.50 -5.31
C VAL A 55 6.23 2.73 -4.42
N ILE A 56 5.16 2.82 -3.64
CA ILE A 56 4.95 3.93 -2.68
C ILE A 56 5.46 3.45 -1.32
N SER A 57 6.43 4.17 -0.74
CA SER A 57 6.94 3.90 0.60
C SER A 57 6.67 5.07 1.53
N ALA A 58 6.03 4.81 2.67
CA ALA A 58 5.79 5.80 3.73
C ALA A 58 6.95 5.83 4.72
N SER A 59 8.18 6.02 4.25
CA SER A 59 9.41 5.78 5.02
C SER A 59 9.58 6.68 6.26
N ALA A 60 8.85 7.80 6.33
CA ALA A 60 8.85 8.71 7.48
C ALA A 60 7.80 8.36 8.56
N SER A 61 7.01 7.29 8.36
CA SER A 61 5.96 6.87 9.28
C SER A 61 6.36 5.63 10.06
N ARG A 62 6.08 5.62 11.37
CA ARG A 62 6.32 4.46 12.24
C ARG A 62 5.39 3.28 11.95
N ASP A 63 4.16 3.59 11.55
CA ASP A 63 3.10 2.62 11.29
C ASP A 63 2.15 3.13 10.19
N SER A 64 1.11 2.36 9.89
CA SER A 64 0.14 2.64 8.82
C SER A 64 -0.72 3.90 9.07
N ASN A 65 -0.69 4.50 10.27
CA ASN A 65 -1.45 5.70 10.60
C ASN A 65 -0.67 7.00 10.37
N GLY A 66 0.64 6.95 10.07
CA GLY A 66 1.44 8.15 9.84
C GLY A 66 1.18 8.83 8.48
N GLY A 67 1.01 8.04 7.42
CA GLY A 67 0.76 8.52 6.05
C GLY A 67 2.02 8.87 5.24
N CYS A 68 1.84 9.16 3.95
CA CYS A 68 2.92 9.54 3.04
C CYS A 68 3.15 11.05 2.88
N PHE A 69 2.36 11.90 3.55
CA PHE A 69 2.45 13.35 3.41
C PHE A 69 2.87 13.94 4.74
N MET A 70 4.01 14.63 4.74
CA MET A 70 4.48 15.39 5.88
C MET A 70 3.96 16.83 5.79
N PRO A 71 3.60 17.46 6.92
CA PRO A 71 3.39 18.90 6.97
C PRO A 71 4.65 19.62 6.49
N LYS A 72 4.48 20.76 5.82
CA LYS A 72 5.61 21.56 5.32
C LYS A 72 6.32 22.37 6.40
N ASP A 73 5.85 22.31 7.65
CA ASP A 73 6.25 23.21 8.73
C ASP A 73 7.34 22.60 9.64
N LEU A 74 8.25 21.81 9.07
CA LEU A 74 9.46 21.30 9.73
C LEU A 74 10.68 22.14 9.32
#